data_AF-A0A6V7KBK4-F1
#
_entry.id   AF-A0A6V7KBK4-F1
#
_cell.length_a   1.000
_cell.length_b   1.000
_cell.length_c   1.000
_cell.angle_alpha   90.00
_cell.angle_beta   90.00
_cell.angle_gamma   90.00
#
_symmetry.space_group_name_H-M   'P 1'
#
loop_
_entity.id
_entity.type
_entity.pdbx_description
1 polymer ?
#
loop_
_entity_poly.entity_id
_entity_poly.type
_entity_poly.pdbx_seq_one_letter_code
_entity_poly.pdbx_strand_id
1 'polypeptide(L)' 'FNFKTGHYTQLVWGKTTTIGCGVVKYKKDNYWFATYLVCNYGPAGNYQGMPMYETR' A
#
# COMPACT_ATOMS: atom_id res chain seq x y z
N PHE A 1 4.94 -8.42 -11.73
CA PHE A 1 4.13 -7.48 -10.93
C PHE A 1 2.72 -7.44 -11.49
N ASN A 2 1.66 -7.50 -10.66
CA ASN A 2 0.26 -7.50 -11.11
C ASN A 2 -0.48 -6.32 -10.45
N PHE A 3 -1.05 -5.43 -11.27
CA PHE A 3 -1.77 -4.24 -10.80
C PHE A 3 -2.98 -4.55 -9.93
N LYS A 4 -3.64 -5.71 -10.12
CA LYS A 4 -4.80 -6.12 -9.32
C LYS A 4 -4.42 -6.51 -7.90
N THR A 5 -3.18 -6.92 -7.65
CA THR A 5 -2.74 -7.47 -6.35
C THR A 5 -1.63 -6.66 -5.68
N GLY A 6 -1.10 -5.61 -6.32
CA GLY A 6 0.05 -4.85 -5.81
C GLY A 6 -0.13 -4.26 -4.41
N HIS A 7 -1.33 -3.81 -4.06
CA HIS A 7 -1.62 -3.33 -2.70
C HIS A 7 -1.57 -4.45 -1.67
N TYR A 8 -2.18 -5.59 -1.99
CA TYR A 8 -2.17 -6.75 -1.11
C TYR A 8 -0.75 -7.27 -0.90
N THR A 9 0.03 -7.45 -1.97
CA THR A 9 1.39 -7.98 -1.88
C THR A 9 2.33 -7.07 -1.10
N GLN A 10 2.17 -5.74 -1.16
CA GLN A 10 2.93 -4.81 -0.32
C GLN A 10 2.52 -4.93 1.16
N LEU A 11 1.24 -5.13 1.44
CA LEU A 11 0.72 -5.22 2.81
C LEU A 11 1.20 -6.47 3.54
N VAL A 12 1.35 -7.59 2.83
CA VAL A 12 1.87 -8.86 3.39
C VAL A 12 3.37 -9.08 3.13
N TRP A 13 4.10 -8.03 2.75
CA TRP A 13 5.52 -8.15 2.45
C TRP A 13 6.33 -8.34 3.74
N GLY A 14 6.87 -9.54 3.96
CA GLY A 14 7.51 -9.93 5.23
C GLY A 14 8.76 -9.12 5.59
N LYS A 15 9.42 -8.49 4.62
CA LYS A 15 10.56 -7.59 4.85
C LYS A 15 10.17 -6.15 5.15
N THR A 16 8.90 -5.77 4.96
CA THR A 16 8.39 -4.44 5.31
C THR A 16 8.02 -4.43 6.78
N THR A 17 8.68 -3.58 7.57
CA THR A 17 8.55 -3.58 9.05
C THR A 17 7.94 -2.30 9.60
N THR A 18 7.85 -1.26 8.78
CA THR A 18 7.33 0.05 9.17
C THR A 18 6.32 0.55 8.14
N ILE A 19 5.31 1.27 8.63
CA ILE A 19 4.28 1.90 7.81
C ILE A 19 4.01 3.30 8.33
N GLY A 20 3.84 4.25 7.41
CA GLY A 20 3.40 5.61 7.73
C GLY A 20 2.28 6.01 6.78
N CYS A 21 1.14 6.43 7.33
CA CYS A 21 -0.04 6.79 6.53
C CYS A 21 -0.48 8.24 6.79
N GLY A 22 -0.97 8.88 5.74
CA GLY A 22 -1.63 10.19 5.79
C GLY A 22 -3.04 10.10 5.24
N VAL A 23 -3.97 10.86 5.83
CA VAL A 23 -5.35 10.92 5.39
C VAL A 23 -5.81 12.36 5.25
N VAL A 24 -6.53 12.65 4.16
CA VAL A 24 -7.23 13.93 3.96
C VAL A 24 -8.69 13.66 3.60
N LYS A 25 -9.59 14.46 4.17
CA LYS A 25 -11.01 14.49 3.80
C LYS A 25 -11.30 15.82 3.13
N TYR A 26 -11.92 15.80 1.96
CA TYR A 26 -12.23 17.00 1.19
C TYR A 26 -13.53 16.83 0.41
N LYS A 27 -14.13 17.96 0.00
CA LYS A 27 -15.29 17.97 -0.88
C LYS A 27 -14.81 18.01 -2.32
N LYS A 28 -15.27 17.06 -3.14
CA LYS A 28 -15.03 17.03 -4.59
C LYS A 28 -15.93 18.03 -5.30
N ASP A 29 -15.55 18.40 -6.52
CA ASP A 29 -16.31 19.35 -7.36
C ASP A 29 -17.74 18.88 -7.66
N ASN A 30 -17.98 17.57 -7.62
CA ASN A 30 -19.30 16.97 -7.76
C ASN A 30 -20.11 16.92 -6.46
N TYR A 31 -19.73 17.71 -5.45
CA TYR A 31 -20.35 17.83 -4.13
C TYR A 31 -20.25 16.61 -3.21
N TRP A 32 -19.60 15.52 -3.64
CA TRP A 32 -19.37 14.35 -2.80
C TRP A 32 -18.19 14.56 -1.84
N PHE A 33 -18.31 14.04 -0.62
CA PHE A 33 -17.18 13.97 0.31
C PHE A 33 -16.27 12.80 -0.05
N ALA A 34 -14.97 13.08 -0.17
CA ALA A 34 -13.95 12.09 -0.43
C ALA A 34 -13.02 11.94 0.76
N THR A 35 -12.56 10.71 0.98
CA THR A 35 -11.45 10.40 1.88
C THR A 35 -10.31 9.87 1.02
N TYR A 36 -9.14 10.49 1.13
CA TYR A 36 -7.94 10.06 0.41
C TYR A 36 -6.89 9.62 1.42
N LEU A 37 -6.58 8.32 1.38
CA LEU A 37 -5.61 7.64 2.23
C LEU A 37 -4.41 7.25 1.39
N VAL A 38 -3.22 7.59 1.88
CA VAL A 38 -1.95 7.16 1.28
C VAL A 38 -1.08 6.57 2.38
N CYS A 39 -0.41 5.46 2.09
CA CYS A 39 0.51 4.81 3.01
C CYS A 39 1.86 4.54 2.33
N ASN A 40 2.94 4.89 3.02
CA ASN A 40 4.31 4.53 2.67
C ASN A 40 4.75 3.33 3.51
N TYR A 41 5.53 2.45 2.89
CA TYR A 41 5.97 1.18 3.47
C TYR A 41 7.50 1.13 3.49
N GLY A 42 8.09 0.79 4.63
CA GLY A 42 9.53 0.78 4.84
C GLY A 42 10.02 -0.51 5.50
N PRO A 43 11.05 -1.19 4.95
CA PRO A 43 11.51 -1.11 3.55
C PRO A 43 10.38 -1.36 2.54
N ALA A 44 10.52 -0.82 1.32
CA ALA A 44 9.56 -1.06 0.26
C ALA A 44 9.46 -2.57 -0.10
N GLY A 45 8.29 -3.00 -0.56
CA GLY A 45 8.05 -4.34 -1.06
C GLY A 45 7.86 -4.37 -2.57
N ASN A 46 7.18 -5.40 -3.07
CA ASN A 46 6.82 -5.55 -4.49
C ASN A 46 8.01 -5.58 -5.47
N TYR A 47 9.20 -5.96 -5.00
CA TYR A 47 10.34 -6.20 -5.87
C TYR A 47 10.09 -7.41 -6.77
N GLN A 48 10.23 -7.22 -8.08
CA GLN A 48 10.04 -8.30 -9.04
C GLN A 48 11.06 -9.43 -8.81
N GLY A 49 10.60 -10.68 -8.85
CA GLY A 49 11.43 -11.86 -8.61
C GLY A 49 11.72 -12.18 -7.14
N MET A 50 11.31 -11.32 -6.20
CA MET A 50 11.50 -11.55 -4.76
C MET A 50 10.26 -12.20 -4.14
N PRO A 51 10.42 -13.12 -3.17
CA PRO A 51 9.29 -13.69 -2.44
C PRO A 51 8.65 -12.63 -1.53
N MET A 52 7.32 -12.70 -1.37
CA MET A 52 6.60 -11.81 -0.45
C MET A 52 6.99 -12.06 1.00
N TYR A 53 7.08 -13.33 1.41
CA TYR A 53 7.48 -13.78 2.74
C TYR A 53 7.96 -15.23 2.66
N GLU A 54 8.66 -15.69 3.70
CA GLU A 54 9.11 -17.07 3.86
C GLU A 54 7.95 -17.94 4.34
N THR A 55 7.73 -19.09 3.70
CA THR A 55 6.59 -19.99 3.97
C THR A 55 6.94 -21.16 4.88
N ARG A 56 8.21 -21.29 5.27
CA ARG A 56 8.77 -22.39 6.06
C ARG A 56 9.85 -21.87 6.97
#